data_AF-A0AAN9ILV9-F1
#
_entry.id   AF-A0AAN9ILV9-F1
#
_cell.length_a   1.000
_cell.length_b   1.000
_cell.length_c   1.000
_cell.angle_alpha   90.00
_cell.angle_beta   90.00
_cell.angle_gamma   90.00
#
_symmetry.space_group_name_H-M   'P 1'
#
loop_
_entity.id
_entity.type
_entity.pdbx_description
1 polymer ?
#
loop_
_entity_poly.entity_id
_entity_poly.type
_entity_poly.pdbx_seq_one_letter_code
_entity_poly.pdbx_strand_id
1 'polypeptide(L)'
;MSQTLTHPTHKSHKFSIPICHIALKLPTLTYPVHKSQKFSIPISSIVLKSPTLADKVQKVTTFESKFSVNCEYQTERGLEFETGGAFYRRESATGRDLGVLAASLHKKSNGSLRVLDALCGCGIRSLRYLVEAEADFVVANDGNECYGSTIVGNLSRAMKGDWLVTHLEANRVMTDYYMQKSFFDFIDVDSFGSDSSFLRSAMNALRFGGLLYVTSTDGLSSGGHMPHHSLAAYGAYVRPLPYSNEIGLRMLIGGAAREAVVLGCHITPLFSYYASHGPIFRVLLRLNRGKVHDSRHYGYIGFCHQCGNSHEFSWDELGQMSCSCSMPEVSKSLVVSGPLWTGPLHDAAYLMDMLNLAKQWGWVGCDSKENSLEKLIKLMVDESDPKLPFGYIKLDQMACRAKTNSPPLKTLMSAMHKKGYAASRSHIETNAIKTNCPMTECISIAKELLQVSNA
;
A
#
# COMPACT_ATOMS: atom_id res chain seq x y z
N MET A 1 31.77 17.60 65.81
CA MET A 1 33.21 17.23 65.77
C MET A 1 33.30 15.97 64.91
N SER A 2 33.51 16.05 63.60
CA SER A 2 34.83 16.06 62.91
C SER A 2 35.68 14.86 63.38
N GLN A 3 36.04 13.87 62.55
CA GLN A 3 36.91 14.00 61.37
C GLN A 3 36.68 12.93 60.28
N THR A 4 37.19 13.26 59.10
CA THR A 4 37.10 12.63 57.78
C THR A 4 38.40 11.88 57.39
N LEU A 5 38.33 11.10 56.28
CA LEU A 5 39.38 10.52 55.39
C LEU A 5 39.72 9.03 55.66
N THR A 6 39.88 8.11 54.70
CA THR A 6 40.17 8.12 53.23
C THR A 6 39.83 6.77 52.56
N HIS A 7 39.61 6.77 51.23
CA HIS A 7 39.35 5.63 50.31
C HIS A 7 40.41 4.52 50.25
N PRO A 8 40.04 3.32 49.72
CA PRO A 8 40.94 2.52 48.90
C PRO A 8 40.43 2.24 47.47
N THR A 9 41.39 2.30 46.55
CA THR A 9 41.34 2.12 45.09
C THR A 9 41.19 0.66 44.65
N HIS A 10 40.39 0.43 43.59
CA HIS A 10 40.23 -0.86 42.90
C HIS A 10 41.52 -1.30 42.18
N LYS A 11 41.97 -2.52 42.44
CA LYS A 11 43.01 -3.23 41.66
C LYS A 11 42.40 -3.90 40.43
N SER A 12 42.94 -3.60 39.25
CA SER A 12 42.64 -4.26 37.98
C SER A 12 43.41 -5.59 37.86
N HIS A 13 42.70 -6.71 37.72
CA HIS A 13 43.30 -7.99 37.31
C HIS A 13 43.11 -8.21 35.81
N LYS A 14 44.23 -8.29 35.08
CA LYS A 14 44.31 -8.73 33.69
C LYS A 14 44.19 -10.26 33.64
N PHE A 15 43.26 -10.79 32.85
CA PHE A 15 43.29 -12.18 32.39
C PHE A 15 43.24 -12.20 30.86
N SER A 16 44.27 -12.81 30.29
CA SER A 16 44.53 -13.02 28.87
C SER A 16 43.88 -14.32 28.38
N ILE A 17 43.14 -14.26 27.28
CA ILE A 17 42.57 -15.44 26.58
C ILE A 17 43.47 -15.76 25.37
N PRO A 18 43.85 -17.02 25.13
CA PRO A 18 44.74 -17.41 24.03
C PRO A 18 43.98 -17.45 22.68
N ILE A 19 44.62 -16.89 21.64
CA ILE A 19 44.14 -16.92 20.25
C ILE A 19 44.58 -18.25 19.63
N CYS A 20 43.59 -19.08 19.25
CA CYS A 20 43.82 -20.33 18.52
C CYS A 20 43.81 -20.03 17.01
N HIS A 21 44.94 -20.25 16.34
CA HIS A 21 45.05 -20.18 14.88
C HIS A 21 44.44 -21.44 14.25
N ILE A 22 43.33 -21.29 13.53
CA ILE A 22 42.83 -22.30 12.59
C ILE A 22 43.07 -21.77 11.17
N ALA A 23 43.96 -22.45 10.46
CA ALA A 23 44.27 -22.21 9.06
C ALA A 23 43.17 -22.79 8.16
N LEU A 24 42.57 -21.95 7.30
CA LEU A 24 41.76 -22.40 6.17
C LEU A 24 42.41 -21.91 4.87
N LYS A 25 42.79 -22.89 4.04
CA LYS A 25 43.40 -22.72 2.71
C LYS A 25 42.43 -22.01 1.76
N LEU A 26 42.87 -20.90 1.18
CA LEU A 26 42.25 -20.29 -0.01
C LEU A 26 42.89 -20.92 -1.27
N PRO A 27 42.12 -21.29 -2.30
CA PRO A 27 42.68 -21.74 -3.57
C PRO A 27 43.22 -20.56 -4.38
N THR A 28 44.49 -20.67 -4.79
CA THR A 28 45.16 -19.80 -5.75
C THR A 28 44.66 -20.09 -7.17
N LEU A 29 44.05 -19.10 -7.81
CA LEU A 29 43.86 -19.03 -9.26
C LEU A 29 44.82 -17.99 -9.83
N THR A 30 45.88 -18.48 -10.48
CA THR A 30 46.87 -17.68 -11.21
C THR A 30 46.35 -17.35 -12.61
N TYR A 31 46.28 -16.06 -12.95
CA TYR A 31 46.14 -15.60 -14.33
C TYR A 31 47.48 -15.01 -14.83
N PRO A 32 47.87 -15.22 -16.09
CA PRO A 32 49.15 -14.76 -16.61
C PRO A 32 49.15 -13.25 -16.86
N VAL A 33 50.25 -12.60 -16.45
CA VAL A 33 50.56 -11.20 -16.70
C VAL A 33 50.94 -11.03 -18.17
N HIS A 34 50.12 -10.32 -18.94
CA HIS A 34 50.50 -9.83 -20.27
C HIS A 34 50.93 -8.36 -20.21
N LYS A 35 52.07 -8.10 -20.87
CA LYS A 35 52.79 -6.83 -20.97
C LYS A 35 51.92 -5.65 -21.43
N SER A 36 52.20 -4.50 -20.83
CA SER A 36 51.70 -3.18 -21.20
C SER A 36 51.90 -2.83 -22.68
N GLN A 37 50.80 -2.58 -23.40
CA GLN A 37 50.81 -1.74 -24.60
C GLN A 37 50.08 -0.44 -24.26
N LYS A 38 50.80 0.68 -24.38
CA LYS A 38 50.21 2.03 -24.29
C LYS A 38 49.42 2.27 -25.56
N PHE A 39 48.10 2.35 -25.46
CA PHE A 39 47.26 2.99 -26.47
C PHE A 39 46.79 4.34 -25.93
N SER A 40 47.35 5.41 -26.48
CA SER A 40 46.86 6.77 -26.33
C SER A 40 45.72 7.00 -27.33
N ILE A 41 44.49 7.04 -26.85
CA ILE A 41 43.33 7.48 -27.63
C ILE A 41 43.14 8.98 -27.34
N PRO A 42 43.06 9.85 -28.36
CA PRO A 42 42.81 11.27 -28.13
C PRO A 42 41.41 11.45 -27.55
N ILE A 43 41.32 12.20 -26.43
CA ILE A 43 40.04 12.67 -25.88
C ILE A 43 39.54 13.77 -26.83
N SER A 44 38.91 13.38 -27.93
CA SER A 44 37.93 14.24 -28.58
C SER A 44 36.67 14.19 -27.73
N SER A 45 36.14 15.36 -27.38
CA SER A 45 34.86 15.54 -26.67
C SER A 45 33.75 14.72 -27.34
N ILE A 46 33.49 13.52 -26.83
CA ILE A 46 32.28 12.77 -27.13
C ILE A 46 31.17 13.44 -26.34
N VAL A 47 30.55 14.44 -26.96
CA VAL A 47 29.22 14.88 -26.59
C VAL A 47 28.30 13.70 -26.92
N LEU A 48 27.99 12.90 -25.92
CA LEU A 48 26.83 12.00 -25.97
C LEU A 48 25.60 12.90 -26.10
N LYS A 49 25.17 13.15 -27.34
CA LYS A 49 23.81 13.61 -27.61
C LYS A 49 22.91 12.50 -27.10
N SER A 50 22.34 12.70 -25.92
CA SER A 50 21.13 12.01 -25.51
C SER A 50 20.11 12.19 -26.65
N PRO A 51 19.42 11.12 -27.08
CA PRO A 51 18.29 11.30 -27.98
C PRO A 51 17.24 12.07 -27.21
N THR A 52 17.18 13.38 -27.44
CA THR A 52 16.01 14.18 -27.10
C THR A 52 14.83 13.52 -27.79
N LEU A 53 13.81 13.12 -27.02
CA LEU A 53 12.51 12.67 -27.51
C LEU A 53 11.73 13.86 -28.10
N ALA A 54 12.38 14.62 -28.98
CA ALA A 54 11.86 15.76 -29.74
C ALA A 54 12.03 15.52 -31.25
N ASP A 55 12.36 14.30 -31.66
CA ASP A 55 12.29 13.89 -33.05
C ASP A 55 10.87 13.41 -33.37
N LYS A 56 10.26 14.12 -34.33
CA LYS A 56 9.00 13.87 -35.03
C LYS A 56 8.31 12.56 -34.64
N VAL A 57 7.09 12.70 -34.09
CA VAL A 57 6.06 11.66 -34.06
C VAL A 57 6.00 10.98 -35.43
N GLN A 58 6.67 9.84 -35.58
CA GLN A 58 6.41 8.94 -36.69
C GLN A 58 5.08 8.29 -36.36
N LYS A 59 4.06 8.62 -37.18
CA LYS A 59 2.89 7.77 -37.34
C LYS A 59 3.41 6.36 -37.63
N VAL A 60 3.36 5.49 -36.65
CA VAL A 60 3.71 4.08 -36.83
C VAL A 60 2.67 3.50 -37.80
N THR A 61 3.15 3.09 -38.96
CA THR A 61 2.41 2.29 -39.94
C THR A 61 1.98 0.99 -39.28
N THR A 62 0.68 0.73 -39.36
CA THR A 62 -0.02 -0.50 -39.00
C THR A 62 0.80 -1.76 -39.28
N PHE A 63 1.23 -2.45 -38.22
CA PHE A 63 1.64 -3.84 -38.30
C PHE A 63 0.38 -4.70 -38.23
N GLU A 64 -0.04 -5.26 -39.37
CA GLU A 64 -1.08 -6.29 -39.39
C GLU A 64 -0.51 -7.60 -38.84
N SER A 65 -0.81 -7.92 -37.59
CA SER A 65 -0.56 -9.25 -37.05
C SER A 65 -1.65 -10.22 -37.52
N LYS A 66 -1.28 -11.21 -38.34
CA LYS A 66 -2.12 -12.38 -38.68
C LYS A 66 -2.25 -13.34 -37.48
N PHE A 67 -2.87 -12.88 -36.40
CA PHE A 67 -3.37 -13.73 -35.33
C PHE A 67 -4.85 -13.38 -35.14
N SER A 68 -5.74 -14.32 -35.48
CA SER A 68 -7.16 -14.21 -35.17
C SER A 68 -7.33 -14.43 -33.66
N VAL A 69 -7.21 -13.35 -32.90
CA VAL A 69 -7.60 -13.32 -31.49
C VAL A 69 -9.11 -13.13 -31.47
N ASN A 70 -9.84 -13.99 -30.74
CA ASN A 70 -11.26 -13.76 -30.49
C ASN A 70 -11.41 -12.40 -29.78
N CYS A 71 -11.93 -11.39 -30.48
CA CYS A 71 -12.23 -10.08 -29.92
C CYS A 71 -13.49 -10.18 -29.04
N GLU A 72 -13.30 -10.56 -27.77
CA GLU A 72 -14.36 -10.37 -26.77
C GLU A 72 -14.26 -8.97 -26.19
N TYR A 73 -15.17 -8.10 -26.65
CA TYR A 73 -15.38 -6.80 -26.05
C TYR A 73 -15.90 -6.95 -24.61
N GLN A 74 -15.35 -6.12 -23.73
CA GLN A 74 -15.81 -5.96 -22.36
C GLN A 74 -16.38 -4.54 -22.21
N THR A 75 -17.21 -4.35 -21.19
CA THR A 75 -17.76 -3.03 -20.88
C THR A 75 -17.56 -2.74 -19.40
N GLU A 76 -17.08 -1.54 -19.09
CA GLU A 76 -16.96 -1.02 -17.73
C GLU A 76 -17.40 0.44 -17.72
N ARG A 77 -18.35 0.79 -16.83
CA ARG A 77 -18.94 2.14 -16.74
C ARG A 77 -19.42 2.71 -18.09
N GLY A 78 -19.88 1.84 -18.99
CA GLY A 78 -20.37 2.22 -20.33
C GLY A 78 -19.26 2.38 -21.39
N LEU A 79 -18.00 2.21 -21.02
CA LEU A 79 -16.88 2.19 -21.95
C LEU A 79 -16.65 0.75 -22.43
N GLU A 80 -16.72 0.57 -23.75
CA GLU A 80 -16.38 -0.69 -24.39
C GLU A 80 -14.89 -0.73 -24.74
N PHE A 81 -14.23 -1.86 -24.48
CA PHE A 81 -12.81 -2.05 -24.73
C PHE A 81 -12.49 -3.52 -25.02
N GLU A 82 -11.34 -3.77 -25.63
CA GLU A 82 -10.81 -5.10 -25.91
C GLU A 82 -9.80 -5.51 -24.85
N THR A 83 -9.81 -6.79 -24.49
CA THR A 83 -8.78 -7.35 -23.60
C THR A 83 -7.63 -7.97 -24.38
N GLY A 84 -7.92 -8.50 -25.58
CA GLY A 84 -6.94 -9.22 -26.39
C GLY A 84 -6.34 -10.38 -25.59
N GLY A 85 -5.01 -10.47 -25.56
CA GLY A 85 -4.28 -11.41 -24.70
C GLY A 85 -3.80 -10.80 -23.37
N ALA A 86 -4.20 -9.56 -23.06
CA ALA A 86 -3.77 -8.86 -21.86
C ALA A 86 -4.56 -9.30 -20.63
N PHE A 87 -3.92 -9.21 -19.46
CA PHE A 87 -4.59 -9.52 -18.21
C PHE A 87 -5.69 -8.50 -17.92
N TYR A 88 -6.90 -9.00 -17.67
CA TYR A 88 -8.03 -8.21 -17.24
C TYR A 88 -8.82 -8.96 -16.17
N ARG A 89 -9.23 -8.24 -15.11
CA ARG A 89 -10.03 -8.78 -14.02
C ARG A 89 -11.24 -7.87 -13.76
N ARG A 90 -12.45 -8.40 -13.94
CA ARG A 90 -13.71 -7.66 -13.77
C ARG A 90 -13.94 -7.28 -12.31
N GLU A 91 -13.55 -8.15 -11.38
CA GLU A 91 -13.67 -7.95 -9.93
C GLU A 91 -12.88 -6.74 -9.42
N SER A 92 -11.89 -6.28 -10.19
CA SER A 92 -11.08 -5.09 -9.87
C SER A 92 -11.76 -3.76 -10.29
N ALA A 93 -12.98 -3.79 -10.85
CA ALA A 93 -13.70 -2.59 -11.32
C ALA A 93 -13.89 -1.55 -10.20
N THR A 94 -14.25 -1.97 -8.99
CA THR A 94 -14.37 -1.06 -7.83
C THR A 94 -13.06 -0.35 -7.51
N GLY A 95 -11.93 -1.05 -7.63
CA GLY A 95 -10.60 -0.45 -7.42
C GLY A 95 -10.27 0.60 -8.49
N ARG A 96 -10.71 0.38 -9.73
CA ARG A 96 -10.58 1.35 -10.84
C ARG A 96 -11.51 2.54 -10.64
N ASP A 97 -12.76 2.32 -10.22
CA ASP A 97 -13.71 3.39 -9.90
C ASP A 97 -13.16 4.36 -8.85
N LEU A 98 -12.58 3.83 -7.77
CA LEU A 98 -11.94 4.66 -6.74
C LEU A 98 -10.76 5.47 -7.29
N GLY A 99 -9.96 4.88 -8.18
CA GLY A 99 -8.86 5.58 -8.85
C GLY A 99 -9.35 6.74 -9.72
N VAL A 100 -10.37 6.52 -10.54
CA VAL A 100 -10.96 7.54 -11.41
C VAL A 100 -11.59 8.67 -10.62
N LEU A 101 -12.36 8.36 -9.57
CA LEU A 101 -12.95 9.37 -8.69
C LEU A 101 -11.85 10.25 -8.07
N ALA A 102 -10.76 9.64 -7.59
CA ALA A 102 -9.64 10.36 -7.02
C ALA A 102 -8.90 11.26 -8.03
N ALA A 103 -8.65 10.73 -9.23
CA ALA A 103 -8.03 11.48 -10.32
C ALA A 103 -8.88 12.69 -10.75
N SER A 104 -10.20 12.50 -10.87
CA SER A 104 -11.13 13.58 -11.22
C SER A 104 -11.21 14.65 -10.13
N LEU A 105 -11.25 14.27 -8.85
CA LEU A 105 -11.16 15.24 -7.75
C LEU A 105 -9.85 16.03 -7.82
N HIS A 106 -8.73 15.36 -8.09
CA HIS A 106 -7.44 16.03 -8.24
C HIS A 106 -7.46 17.05 -9.39
N LYS A 107 -8.00 16.68 -10.56
CA LYS A 107 -8.18 17.58 -11.71
C LYS A 107 -9.04 18.79 -11.35
N LYS A 108 -10.18 18.59 -10.67
CA LYS A 108 -11.08 19.66 -10.23
C LYS A 108 -10.39 20.65 -9.28
N SER A 109 -9.56 20.17 -8.37
CA SER A 109 -8.86 21.02 -7.40
C SER A 109 -7.66 21.77 -7.98
N ASN A 110 -6.94 21.19 -8.95
CA ASN A 110 -5.66 21.72 -9.44
C ASN A 110 -5.69 22.28 -10.86
N GLY A 111 -6.74 22.00 -11.64
CA GLY A 111 -6.90 22.47 -13.02
C GLY A 111 -6.12 21.67 -14.07
N SER A 112 -5.16 20.83 -13.68
CA SER A 112 -4.44 19.90 -14.56
C SER A 112 -4.40 18.48 -14.01
N LEU A 113 -4.26 17.49 -14.89
CA LEU A 113 -4.11 16.08 -14.54
C LEU A 113 -3.27 15.36 -15.60
N ARG A 114 -1.99 15.13 -15.27
CA ARG A 114 -1.10 14.22 -15.98
C ARG A 114 -1.03 12.88 -15.26
N VAL A 115 -1.35 11.80 -15.95
CA VAL A 115 -1.42 10.46 -15.37
C VAL A 115 -0.36 9.53 -15.95
N LEU A 116 0.24 8.72 -15.11
CA LEU A 116 0.96 7.51 -15.52
C LEU A 116 0.18 6.29 -15.04
N ASP A 117 -0.22 5.43 -15.98
CA ASP A 117 -0.68 4.07 -15.73
C ASP A 117 0.51 3.14 -16.00
N ALA A 118 1.21 2.78 -14.92
CA ALA A 118 2.57 2.23 -15.03
C ALA A 118 2.62 0.77 -15.52
N LEU A 119 1.54 0.01 -15.27
CA LEU A 119 1.34 -1.38 -15.70
C LEU A 119 -0.11 -1.52 -16.20
N CYS A 120 -0.37 -1.03 -17.42
CA CYS A 120 -1.72 -0.76 -17.88
C CYS A 120 -2.51 -1.99 -18.36
N GLY A 121 -1.86 -3.13 -18.62
CA GLY A 121 -2.51 -4.32 -19.19
C GLY A 121 -3.16 -3.98 -20.53
N CYS A 122 -4.48 -4.18 -20.63
CA CYS A 122 -5.24 -3.78 -21.82
C CYS A 122 -5.46 -2.26 -21.98
N GLY A 123 -5.05 -1.43 -21.01
CA GLY A 123 -5.19 0.02 -21.06
C GLY A 123 -6.54 0.56 -20.56
N ILE A 124 -7.39 -0.28 -19.94
CA ILE A 124 -8.71 0.16 -19.47
C ILE A 124 -8.63 1.29 -18.42
N ARG A 125 -7.64 1.27 -17.51
CA ARG A 125 -7.45 2.36 -16.55
C ARG A 125 -7.08 3.66 -17.24
N SER A 126 -6.07 3.61 -18.11
CA SER A 126 -5.68 4.74 -18.97
C SER A 126 -6.87 5.34 -19.74
N LEU A 127 -7.70 4.50 -20.36
CA LEU A 127 -8.89 4.95 -21.08
C LEU A 127 -9.88 5.65 -20.14
N ARG A 128 -10.15 5.07 -18.97
CA ARG A 128 -11.05 5.68 -17.97
C ARG A 128 -10.48 6.99 -17.42
N TYR A 129 -9.17 7.10 -17.22
CA TYR A 129 -8.54 8.36 -16.82
C TYR A 129 -8.71 9.46 -17.88
N LEU A 130 -8.61 9.14 -19.17
CA LEU A 130 -8.89 10.08 -20.26
C LEU A 130 -10.37 10.48 -20.32
N VAL A 131 -11.28 9.50 -20.30
CA VAL A 131 -12.69 9.72 -20.60
C VAL A 131 -13.49 10.21 -19.40
N GLU A 132 -13.27 9.64 -18.22
CA GLU A 132 -14.08 9.90 -17.02
C GLU A 132 -13.42 10.94 -16.10
N ALA A 133 -12.08 10.88 -15.93
CA ALA A 133 -11.35 11.85 -15.12
C ALA A 133 -10.88 13.09 -15.91
N GLU A 134 -11.10 13.10 -17.23
CA GLU A 134 -10.69 14.19 -18.14
C GLU A 134 -9.21 14.56 -18.00
N ALA A 135 -8.34 13.54 -17.92
CA ALA A 135 -6.90 13.73 -17.89
C ALA A 135 -6.40 14.50 -19.13
N ASP A 136 -5.52 15.47 -18.93
CA ASP A 136 -4.92 16.24 -20.03
C ASP A 136 -3.92 15.38 -20.81
N PHE A 137 -3.23 14.51 -20.09
CA PHE A 137 -2.21 13.62 -20.65
C PHE A 137 -2.14 12.30 -19.89
N VAL A 138 -2.13 11.17 -20.61
CA VAL A 138 -1.95 9.84 -20.03
C VAL A 138 -0.79 9.10 -20.69
N VAL A 139 0.16 8.64 -19.89
CA VAL A 139 1.14 7.63 -20.31
C VAL A 139 0.60 6.26 -19.92
N ALA A 140 0.30 5.43 -20.92
CA ALA A 140 -0.11 4.05 -20.75
C ALA A 140 1.10 3.15 -20.99
N ASN A 141 1.71 2.63 -19.92
CA ASN A 141 2.88 1.78 -20.02
C ASN A 141 2.53 0.31 -19.73
N ASP A 142 2.99 -0.59 -20.59
CA ASP A 142 3.02 -2.02 -20.27
C ASP A 142 4.32 -2.64 -20.79
N GLY A 143 5.03 -3.38 -19.93
CA GLY A 143 6.31 -4.01 -20.30
C GLY A 143 6.19 -5.06 -21.41
N ASN A 144 4.97 -5.54 -21.71
CA ASN A 144 4.73 -6.47 -22.80
C ASN A 144 4.29 -5.73 -24.08
N GLU A 145 5.21 -5.66 -25.05
CA GLU A 145 4.97 -5.02 -26.36
C GLU A 145 3.81 -5.65 -27.15
N CYS A 146 3.50 -6.94 -26.92
CA CYS A 146 2.39 -7.62 -27.59
C CYS A 146 1.02 -7.00 -27.29
N TYR A 147 0.89 -6.20 -26.22
CA TYR A 147 -0.36 -5.52 -25.87
C TYR A 147 -0.51 -4.16 -26.56
N GLY A 148 0.52 -3.68 -27.27
CA GLY A 148 0.53 -2.34 -27.87
C GLY A 148 -0.65 -2.07 -28.80
N SER A 149 -1.01 -3.01 -29.67
CA SER A 149 -2.17 -2.84 -30.57
C SER A 149 -3.49 -2.77 -29.81
N THR A 150 -3.66 -3.60 -28.77
CA THR A 150 -4.85 -3.57 -27.89
C THR A 150 -4.94 -2.26 -27.12
N ILE A 151 -3.84 -1.80 -26.52
CA ILE A 151 -3.80 -0.54 -25.75
C ILE A 151 -4.11 0.64 -26.67
N VAL A 152 -3.45 0.73 -27.84
CA VAL A 152 -3.70 1.80 -28.82
C VAL A 152 -5.14 1.76 -29.32
N GLY A 153 -5.67 0.57 -29.64
CA GLY A 153 -7.06 0.40 -30.07
C GLY A 153 -8.07 0.88 -29.03
N ASN A 154 -7.81 0.60 -27.75
CA ASN A 154 -8.64 1.06 -26.65
C ASN A 154 -8.52 2.57 -26.41
N LEU A 155 -7.30 3.13 -26.36
CA LEU A 155 -7.10 4.57 -26.12
C LEU A 155 -7.57 5.45 -27.28
N SER A 156 -7.57 4.94 -28.51
CA SER A 156 -8.11 5.64 -29.68
C SER A 156 -9.62 5.90 -29.57
N ARG A 157 -10.31 5.28 -28.60
CA ARG A 157 -11.72 5.54 -28.29
C ARG A 157 -11.92 6.82 -27.47
N ALA A 158 -10.86 7.34 -26.84
CA ALA A 158 -10.92 8.62 -26.15
C ALA A 158 -11.00 9.78 -27.15
N MET A 159 -11.94 10.70 -26.94
CA MET A 159 -12.12 11.88 -27.82
C MET A 159 -11.31 13.10 -27.37
N LYS A 160 -10.80 13.09 -26.14
CA LYS A 160 -10.08 14.19 -25.50
C LYS A 160 -8.89 13.65 -24.69
N GLY A 161 -7.94 14.54 -24.43
CA GLY A 161 -6.71 14.23 -23.71
C GLY A 161 -5.67 13.61 -24.65
N ASP A 162 -4.41 14.04 -24.47
CA ASP A 162 -3.30 13.44 -25.19
C ASP A 162 -2.87 12.14 -24.51
N TRP A 163 -2.33 11.20 -25.27
CA TRP A 163 -1.83 9.96 -24.69
C TRP A 163 -0.57 9.44 -25.40
N LEU A 164 0.22 8.69 -24.65
CA LEU A 164 1.42 8.02 -25.12
C LEU A 164 1.42 6.57 -24.63
N VAL A 165 1.63 5.63 -25.55
CA VAL A 165 1.85 4.22 -25.20
C VAL A 165 3.34 3.94 -25.16
N THR A 166 3.82 3.31 -24.09
CA THR A 166 5.22 2.87 -23.96
C THR A 166 5.30 1.40 -23.58
N HIS A 167 6.39 0.75 -24.00
CA HIS A 167 6.67 -0.65 -23.70
C HIS A 167 7.97 -0.83 -22.96
N LEU A 168 8.03 -0.28 -21.75
CA LEU A 168 9.22 -0.24 -20.92
C LEU A 168 8.94 -0.84 -19.55
N GLU A 169 10.01 -1.24 -18.85
CA GLU A 169 9.90 -1.56 -17.43
C GLU A 169 9.48 -0.28 -16.65
N ALA A 170 8.56 -0.44 -15.70
CA ALA A 170 7.88 0.69 -15.08
C ALA A 170 8.83 1.65 -14.32
N ASN A 171 9.85 1.14 -13.61
CA ASN A 171 10.85 1.99 -12.96
C ASN A 171 11.65 2.80 -13.97
N ARG A 172 11.96 2.22 -15.14
CA ARG A 172 12.61 2.95 -16.23
C ARG A 172 11.76 4.14 -16.70
N VAL A 173 10.47 3.94 -16.96
CA VAL A 173 9.58 5.05 -17.37
C VAL A 173 9.57 6.16 -16.33
N MET A 174 9.34 5.81 -15.06
CA MET A 174 9.30 6.79 -13.98
C MET A 174 10.64 7.54 -13.84
N THR A 175 11.77 6.83 -13.96
CA THR A 175 13.11 7.42 -13.91
C THR A 175 13.36 8.35 -15.09
N ASP A 176 13.00 7.97 -16.31
CA ASP A 176 13.19 8.79 -17.51
C ASP A 176 12.42 10.11 -17.39
N TYR A 177 11.16 10.06 -16.95
CA TYR A 177 10.33 11.25 -16.71
C TYR A 177 10.88 12.13 -15.58
N TYR A 178 11.39 11.52 -14.49
CA TYR A 178 12.08 12.24 -13.42
C TYR A 178 13.32 12.99 -13.93
N MET A 179 14.18 12.32 -14.71
CA MET A 179 15.41 12.92 -15.25
C MET A 179 15.12 14.05 -16.23
N GLN A 180 13.99 13.97 -16.95
CA GLN A 180 13.48 15.02 -17.83
C GLN A 180 12.75 16.14 -17.07
N LYS A 181 12.58 16.04 -15.74
CA LYS A 181 11.81 16.96 -14.90
C LYS A 181 10.35 17.11 -15.36
N SER A 182 9.80 16.02 -15.92
CA SER A 182 8.43 15.94 -16.41
C SER A 182 7.61 15.12 -15.42
N PHE A 183 6.99 15.79 -14.45
CA PHE A 183 6.31 15.12 -13.34
C PHE A 183 4.84 14.81 -13.64
N PHE A 184 4.34 13.74 -13.04
CA PHE A 184 2.93 13.36 -13.06
C PHE A 184 2.17 13.93 -11.86
N ASP A 185 0.87 14.13 -12.04
CA ASP A 185 -0.06 14.55 -10.97
C ASP A 185 -0.70 13.32 -10.31
N PHE A 186 -0.82 12.22 -11.05
CA PHE A 186 -1.34 10.93 -10.60
C PHE A 186 -0.50 9.79 -11.18
N ILE A 187 -0.04 8.86 -10.34
CA ILE A 187 0.63 7.63 -10.78
C ILE A 187 -0.16 6.43 -10.23
N ASP A 188 -0.62 5.56 -11.12
CA ASP A 188 -1.23 4.27 -10.79
C ASP A 188 -0.22 3.14 -11.01
N VAL A 189 0.08 2.42 -9.94
CA VAL A 189 0.91 1.21 -9.95
C VAL A 189 0.02 0.04 -9.57
N ASP A 190 -0.38 -0.75 -10.56
CA ASP A 190 -1.13 -1.98 -10.38
C ASP A 190 -0.28 -3.18 -10.79
N SER A 191 0.62 -3.59 -9.88
CA SER A 191 1.54 -4.68 -10.13
C SER A 191 1.08 -6.00 -9.51
N PHE A 192 1.69 -7.11 -9.95
CA PHE A 192 1.55 -8.40 -9.31
C PHE A 192 2.64 -8.62 -8.28
N GLY A 193 2.25 -9.04 -7.08
CA GLY A 193 3.18 -9.40 -6.01
C GLY A 193 3.49 -8.22 -5.09
N SER A 194 4.78 -7.92 -4.90
CA SER A 194 5.26 -6.91 -3.97
C SER A 194 5.71 -5.65 -4.70
N ASP A 195 4.95 -4.57 -4.52
CA ASP A 195 5.11 -3.31 -5.28
C ASP A 195 6.12 -2.35 -4.62
N SER A 196 6.80 -2.80 -3.57
CA SER A 196 7.80 -1.99 -2.84
C SER A 196 8.92 -1.44 -3.73
N SER A 197 9.27 -2.15 -4.81
CA SER A 197 10.31 -1.74 -5.75
C SER A 197 9.94 -0.49 -6.57
N PHE A 198 8.64 -0.22 -6.77
CA PHE A 198 8.16 0.91 -7.57
C PHE A 198 8.03 2.20 -6.78
N LEU A 199 7.87 2.10 -5.45
CA LEU A 199 7.54 3.24 -4.57
C LEU A 199 8.52 4.40 -4.74
N ARG A 200 9.82 4.12 -4.76
CA ARG A 200 10.87 5.14 -4.87
C ARG A 200 10.80 5.88 -6.20
N SER A 201 10.74 5.14 -7.30
CA SER A 201 10.70 5.71 -8.66
C SER A 201 9.41 6.50 -8.88
N ALA A 202 8.29 5.97 -8.40
CA ALA A 202 6.99 6.64 -8.47
C ALA A 202 7.01 7.98 -7.73
N MET A 203 7.52 8.01 -6.49
CA MET A 203 7.60 9.25 -5.71
C MET A 203 8.53 10.28 -6.35
N ASN A 204 9.62 9.88 -7.00
CA ASN A 204 10.50 10.79 -7.73
C ASN A 204 9.80 11.39 -8.97
N ALA A 205 9.00 10.60 -9.68
CA ALA A 205 8.28 11.03 -10.89
C ALA A 205 6.98 11.80 -10.59
N LEU A 206 6.54 11.84 -9.33
CA LEU A 206 5.30 12.49 -8.91
C LEU A 206 5.55 13.94 -8.47
N ARG A 207 4.63 14.84 -8.83
CA ARG A 207 4.63 16.21 -8.32
C ARG A 207 4.29 16.23 -6.83
N PHE A 208 4.85 17.17 -6.07
CA PHE A 208 4.36 17.43 -4.72
C PHE A 208 2.89 17.84 -4.73
N GLY A 209 2.11 17.29 -3.81
CA GLY A 209 0.64 17.35 -3.79
C GLY A 209 -0.03 16.31 -4.70
N GLY A 210 0.74 15.62 -5.55
CA GLY A 210 0.28 14.56 -6.44
C GLY A 210 -0.14 13.29 -5.69
N LEU A 211 -0.81 12.41 -6.42
CA LEU A 211 -1.40 11.18 -5.89
C LEU A 211 -0.67 9.94 -6.41
N LEU A 212 -0.30 9.05 -5.49
CA LEU A 212 0.23 7.72 -5.77
C LEU A 212 -0.84 6.68 -5.41
N TYR A 213 -1.37 5.98 -6.40
CA TYR A 213 -2.28 4.88 -6.20
C TYR A 213 -1.55 3.57 -6.44
N VAL A 214 -1.25 2.84 -5.36
CA VAL A 214 -0.40 1.65 -5.44
C VAL A 214 -1.15 0.41 -4.97
N THR A 215 -0.86 -0.70 -5.62
CA THR A 215 -1.42 -2.01 -5.34
C THR A 215 -0.38 -2.89 -4.66
N SER A 216 -0.80 -4.01 -4.10
CA SER A 216 0.05 -5.12 -3.72
C SER A 216 -0.85 -6.33 -3.68
N THR A 217 -0.36 -7.47 -4.17
CA THR A 217 -1.07 -8.75 -4.06
C THR A 217 -0.33 -9.73 -3.16
N ASP A 218 0.59 -9.23 -2.32
CA ASP A 218 1.40 -10.03 -1.40
C ASP A 218 0.64 -10.43 -0.13
N GLY A 219 -0.34 -11.34 -0.32
CA GLY A 219 -1.14 -11.92 0.76
C GLY A 219 -0.33 -12.80 1.73
N LEU A 220 0.80 -13.36 1.30
CA LEU A 220 1.63 -14.23 2.15
C LEU A 220 2.42 -13.43 3.18
N SER A 221 2.97 -12.29 2.76
CA SER A 221 3.63 -11.34 3.66
C SER A 221 2.65 -10.70 4.65
N SER A 222 1.45 -10.32 4.20
CA SER A 222 0.43 -9.73 5.08
C SER A 222 -0.11 -10.72 6.12
N GLY A 223 -0.18 -12.01 5.78
CA GLY A 223 -0.47 -13.10 6.72
C GLY A 223 0.62 -13.37 7.75
N GLY A 224 1.82 -12.79 7.58
CA GLY A 224 2.97 -13.02 8.46
C GLY A 224 3.60 -14.41 8.34
N HIS A 225 3.29 -15.15 7.26
CA HIS A 225 3.86 -16.46 6.99
C HIS A 225 5.24 -16.38 6.32
N MET A 226 5.57 -15.24 5.70
CA MET A 226 6.86 -14.97 5.06
C MET A 226 7.52 -13.71 5.66
N PRO A 227 7.87 -13.71 6.96
CA PRO A 227 8.35 -12.51 7.67
C PRO A 227 9.66 -11.94 7.11
N HIS A 228 10.53 -12.78 6.55
CA HIS A 228 11.76 -12.33 5.89
C HIS A 228 11.47 -11.64 4.55
N HIS A 229 10.40 -12.03 3.85
CA HIS A 229 10.00 -11.38 2.61
C HIS A 229 9.39 -10.02 2.90
N SER A 230 8.50 -9.90 3.89
CA SER A 230 7.97 -8.60 4.32
C SER A 230 9.07 -7.66 4.81
N LEU A 231 10.09 -8.19 5.50
CA LEU A 231 11.25 -7.40 5.90
C LEU A 231 12.06 -6.92 4.69
N ALA A 232 12.33 -7.80 3.71
CA ALA A 232 13.10 -7.42 2.52
C ALA A 232 12.38 -6.40 1.64
N ALA A 233 11.08 -6.59 1.42
CA ALA A 233 10.27 -5.72 0.57
C ALA A 233 9.89 -4.41 1.26
N TYR A 234 9.32 -4.49 2.45
CA TYR A 234 8.69 -3.36 3.12
C TYR A 234 9.44 -2.91 4.36
N GLY A 235 10.62 -3.46 4.67
CA GLY A 235 11.37 -3.17 5.90
C GLY A 235 10.58 -3.40 7.18
N ALA A 236 9.54 -4.24 7.11
CA ALA A 236 8.62 -4.52 8.20
C ALA A 236 8.66 -6.03 8.48
N TYR A 237 9.01 -6.43 9.70
CA TYR A 237 8.98 -7.84 10.09
C TYR A 237 7.56 -8.21 10.52
N VAL A 238 6.76 -8.73 9.59
CA VAL A 238 5.34 -9.04 9.84
C VAL A 238 5.18 -10.47 10.37
N ARG A 239 4.54 -10.59 11.53
CA ARG A 239 4.15 -11.86 12.17
C ARG A 239 2.64 -12.09 12.04
N PRO A 240 2.16 -13.33 12.18
CA PRO A 240 0.74 -13.62 12.07
C PRO A 240 -0.10 -12.88 13.12
N LEU A 241 -1.09 -12.12 12.65
CA LEU A 241 -2.05 -11.36 13.45
C LEU A 241 -3.48 -11.68 12.97
N PRO A 242 -4.52 -11.58 13.81
CA PRO A 242 -5.89 -12.01 13.46
C PRO A 242 -6.57 -11.15 12.38
N TYR A 243 -6.01 -9.98 12.07
CA TYR A 243 -6.48 -9.02 11.06
C TYR A 243 -5.40 -8.79 9.98
N SER A 244 -4.83 -9.88 9.47
CA SER A 244 -3.75 -9.91 8.45
C SER A 244 -4.02 -8.99 7.25
N ASN A 245 -5.27 -8.89 6.80
CA ASN A 245 -5.61 -8.10 5.63
C ASN A 245 -5.45 -6.59 5.89
N GLU A 246 -5.75 -6.13 7.11
CA GLU A 246 -5.44 -4.74 7.50
C GLU A 246 -3.93 -4.54 7.66
N ILE A 247 -3.21 -5.55 8.18
CA ILE A 247 -1.75 -5.52 8.26
C ILE A 247 -1.11 -5.37 6.88
N GLY A 248 -1.67 -6.01 5.84
CA GLY A 248 -1.21 -5.82 4.46
C GLY A 248 -1.28 -4.36 4.00
N LEU A 249 -2.39 -3.67 4.26
CA LEU A 249 -2.55 -2.25 3.94
C LEU A 249 -1.56 -1.40 4.74
N ARG A 250 -1.42 -1.65 6.05
CA ARG A 250 -0.50 -0.92 6.94
C ARG A 250 0.97 -1.14 6.60
N MET A 251 1.32 -2.33 6.13
CA MET A 251 2.65 -2.68 5.64
C MET A 251 2.98 -1.91 4.36
N LEU A 252 2.05 -1.87 3.39
CA LEU A 252 2.22 -1.13 2.16
C LEU A 252 2.38 0.38 2.41
N ILE A 253 1.52 0.97 3.25
CA ILE A 253 1.63 2.39 3.65
C ILE A 253 2.93 2.64 4.42
N GLY A 254 3.31 1.74 5.33
CA GLY A 254 4.55 1.85 6.10
C GLY A 254 5.80 1.81 5.23
N GLY A 255 5.82 0.95 4.22
CA GLY A 255 6.88 0.92 3.20
C GLY A 255 6.96 2.25 2.44
N ALA A 256 5.82 2.76 1.97
CA ALA A 256 5.75 4.05 1.28
C ALA A 256 6.20 5.23 2.18
N ALA A 257 5.78 5.24 3.45
CA ALA A 257 6.19 6.26 4.41
C ALA A 257 7.72 6.29 4.59
N ARG A 258 8.36 5.12 4.73
CA ARG A 258 9.82 5.03 4.79
C ARG A 258 10.47 5.60 3.54
N GLU A 259 10.03 5.19 2.36
CA GLU A 259 10.62 5.64 1.09
C GLU A 259 10.48 7.17 0.93
N ALA A 260 9.33 7.73 1.29
CA ALA A 260 9.07 9.17 1.22
C ALA A 260 9.98 9.99 2.15
N VAL A 261 10.21 9.52 3.38
CA VAL A 261 11.07 10.23 4.35
C VAL A 261 12.51 10.33 3.85
N VAL A 262 13.04 9.30 3.19
CA VAL A 262 14.37 9.35 2.59
C VAL A 262 14.45 10.40 1.47
N LEU A 263 13.34 10.69 0.80
CA LEU A 263 13.23 11.77 -0.20
C LEU A 263 12.98 13.16 0.42
N GLY A 264 12.99 13.30 1.75
CA GLY A 264 12.65 14.54 2.44
C GLY A 264 11.17 14.94 2.29
N CYS A 265 10.31 13.94 2.09
CA CYS A 265 8.88 14.08 1.89
C CYS A 265 8.12 13.29 2.97
N HIS A 266 6.79 13.40 2.94
CA HIS A 266 5.90 12.53 3.70
C HIS A 266 4.68 12.17 2.89
N ILE A 267 3.99 11.11 3.31
CA ILE A 267 2.75 10.66 2.68
C ILE A 267 1.57 10.90 3.60
N THR A 268 0.41 11.20 3.02
CA THR A 268 -0.89 11.21 3.69
C THR A 268 -1.76 10.16 3.04
N PRO A 269 -2.16 9.08 3.74
CA PRO A 269 -3.15 8.14 3.22
C PRO A 269 -4.50 8.83 3.05
N LEU A 270 -5.09 8.74 1.86
CA LEU A 270 -6.42 9.28 1.56
C LEU A 270 -7.49 8.20 1.68
N PHE A 271 -7.19 6.98 1.21
CA PHE A 271 -7.97 5.79 1.51
C PHE A 271 -7.13 4.54 1.28
N SER A 272 -7.62 3.43 1.82
CA SER A 272 -7.12 2.09 1.55
C SER A 272 -8.27 1.16 1.16
N TYR A 273 -8.00 0.17 0.34
CA TYR A 273 -9.01 -0.75 -0.19
C TYR A 273 -8.46 -2.17 -0.21
N TYR A 274 -9.21 -3.10 0.39
CA TYR A 274 -8.95 -4.52 0.30
C TYR A 274 -10.01 -5.24 -0.54
N ALA A 275 -9.57 -6.07 -1.48
CA ALA A 275 -10.46 -6.98 -2.23
C ALA A 275 -10.11 -8.45 -1.94
N SER A 276 -11.09 -9.22 -1.46
CA SER A 276 -10.91 -10.60 -1.00
C SER A 276 -10.69 -11.62 -2.13
N HIS A 277 -11.14 -11.33 -3.36
CA HIS A 277 -11.07 -12.25 -4.49
C HIS A 277 -9.65 -12.45 -5.07
N GLY A 278 -8.62 -11.79 -4.53
CA GLY A 278 -7.26 -11.89 -5.03
C GLY A 278 -6.20 -11.24 -4.13
N PRO A 279 -6.26 -11.48 -2.81
CA PRO A 279 -5.91 -10.53 -1.74
C PRO A 279 -5.21 -9.27 -2.24
N ILE A 280 -6.02 -8.32 -2.73
CA ILE A 280 -5.55 -7.09 -3.36
C ILE A 280 -5.55 -6.00 -2.30
N PHE A 281 -4.39 -5.43 -2.03
CA PHE A 281 -4.18 -4.30 -1.12
C PHE A 281 -3.94 -3.05 -1.96
N ARG A 282 -4.86 -2.10 -1.99
CA ARG A 282 -4.69 -0.83 -2.70
C ARG A 282 -4.69 0.33 -1.73
N VAL A 283 -3.79 1.29 -1.92
CA VAL A 283 -3.73 2.50 -1.10
C VAL A 283 -3.51 3.72 -1.98
N LEU A 284 -4.30 4.76 -1.73
CA LEU A 284 -4.12 6.07 -2.36
C LEU A 284 -3.41 6.99 -1.37
N LEU A 285 -2.25 7.49 -1.78
CA LEU A 285 -1.38 8.31 -0.97
C LEU A 285 -1.18 9.67 -1.64
N ARG A 286 -1.23 10.75 -0.86
CA ARG A 286 -0.77 12.07 -1.30
C ARG A 286 0.69 12.26 -0.90
N LEU A 287 1.55 12.63 -1.85
CA LEU A 287 2.95 12.94 -1.57
C LEU A 287 3.12 14.42 -1.24
N ASN A 288 3.53 14.73 -0.02
CA ASN A 288 3.71 16.10 0.44
C ASN A 288 5.19 16.42 0.62
N ARG A 289 5.57 17.65 0.28
CA ARG A 289 6.93 18.16 0.53
C ARG A 289 7.13 18.43 2.01
N GLY A 290 8.34 18.14 2.49
CA GLY A 290 8.75 18.46 3.85
C GLY A 290 8.87 17.21 4.72
N LYS A 291 9.68 17.35 5.78
CA LYS A 291 9.93 16.26 6.72
C LYS A 291 8.68 16.01 7.57
N VAL A 292 8.42 14.73 7.85
CA VAL A 292 7.53 14.36 8.95
C VAL A 292 8.10 14.94 10.23
N HIS A 293 7.37 15.84 10.90
CA HIS A 293 7.69 16.26 12.27
C HIS A 293 7.26 15.21 13.31
N ASP A 294 6.43 14.26 12.90
CA ASP A 294 5.70 13.39 13.80
C ASP A 294 5.72 11.91 13.38
N SER A 295 6.65 11.14 13.93
CA SER A 295 6.75 9.69 13.71
C SER A 295 5.69 8.87 14.46
N ARG A 296 4.70 9.52 15.09
CA ARG A 296 3.63 8.85 15.88
C ARG A 296 2.83 7.81 15.11
N HIS A 297 2.76 7.90 13.77
CA HIS A 297 2.01 6.96 12.94
C HIS A 297 2.85 5.88 12.28
N TYR A 298 4.11 5.71 12.72
CA TYR A 298 5.01 4.68 12.22
C TYR A 298 5.63 3.94 13.39
N GLY A 299 5.08 2.77 13.72
CA GLY A 299 5.39 2.04 14.95
C GLY A 299 5.13 0.55 14.82
N TYR A 300 4.96 -0.12 15.96
CA TYR A 300 4.82 -1.57 16.02
C TYR A 300 3.43 -1.94 16.54
N ILE A 301 2.86 -3.01 15.98
CA ILE A 301 1.59 -3.56 16.40
C ILE A 301 1.83 -4.87 17.14
N GLY A 302 1.46 -4.90 18.42
CA GLY A 302 1.44 -6.09 19.24
C GLY A 302 0.04 -6.69 19.37
N PHE A 303 -0.04 -8.02 19.39
CA PHE A 303 -1.25 -8.76 19.71
C PHE A 303 -0.93 -9.83 20.76
N CYS A 304 -1.72 -9.86 21.83
CA CYS A 304 -1.58 -10.88 22.85
C CYS A 304 -2.56 -12.04 22.60
N HIS A 305 -2.04 -13.24 22.35
CA HIS A 305 -2.86 -14.43 22.15
C HIS A 305 -3.66 -14.84 23.40
N GLN A 306 -3.21 -14.46 24.60
CA GLN A 306 -3.89 -14.79 25.84
C GLN A 306 -5.16 -13.96 26.01
N CYS A 307 -5.06 -12.64 26.13
CA CYS A 307 -6.22 -11.77 26.35
C CYS A 307 -6.96 -11.38 25.07
N GLY A 308 -6.31 -11.47 23.90
CA GLY A 308 -6.88 -11.07 22.61
C GLY A 308 -6.87 -9.56 22.36
N ASN A 309 -6.18 -8.77 23.20
CA ASN A 309 -6.00 -7.34 22.97
C ASN A 309 -4.85 -7.07 22.00
N SER A 310 -4.97 -5.96 21.29
CA SER A 310 -3.89 -5.39 20.50
C SER A 310 -3.39 -4.09 21.12
N HIS A 311 -2.12 -3.77 20.91
CA HIS A 311 -1.48 -2.56 21.43
C HIS A 311 -0.47 -2.00 20.43
N GLU A 312 -0.42 -0.68 20.33
CA GLU A 312 0.62 0.02 19.56
C GLU A 312 1.82 0.26 20.44
N PHE A 313 3.01 0.05 19.90
CA PHE A 313 4.26 0.43 20.56
C PHE A 313 5.02 1.39 19.66
N SER A 314 5.36 2.54 20.22
CA SER A 314 6.26 3.51 19.61
C SER A 314 7.71 3.02 19.63
N TRP A 315 8.59 3.77 18.96
CA TRP A 315 10.03 3.49 18.97
C TRP A 315 10.65 3.54 20.38
N ASP A 316 10.19 4.47 21.21
CA ASP A 316 10.69 4.65 22.59
C ASP A 316 10.25 3.51 23.52
N GLU A 317 9.21 2.75 23.13
CA GLU A 317 8.63 1.65 23.90
C GLU A 317 9.18 0.28 23.48
N LEU A 318 10.13 0.20 22.55
CA LEU A 318 10.68 -1.06 22.04
C LEU A 318 11.17 -2.01 23.15
N GLY A 319 11.84 -1.47 24.17
CA GLY A 319 12.31 -2.24 25.32
C GLY A 319 11.23 -2.59 26.35
N GLN A 320 10.03 -2.03 26.21
CA GLN A 320 8.91 -2.12 27.16
C GLN A 320 7.75 -2.97 26.62
N MET A 321 7.90 -3.54 25.42
CA MET A 321 6.89 -4.35 24.75
C MET A 321 6.44 -5.54 25.59
N SER A 322 5.25 -5.43 26.18
CA SER A 322 4.68 -6.43 27.07
C SER A 322 3.15 -6.35 27.08
N CYS A 323 2.47 -7.45 27.47
CA CYS A 323 1.05 -7.41 27.84
C CYS A 323 0.95 -7.34 29.36
N SER A 324 0.07 -6.49 29.89
CA SER A 324 -0.27 -6.48 31.33
C SER A 324 -0.86 -7.81 31.82
N CYS A 325 -1.40 -8.61 30.90
CA CYS A 325 -1.92 -9.95 31.15
C CYS A 325 -0.86 -11.04 31.22
N SER A 326 0.37 -10.74 30.77
CA SER A 326 1.49 -11.68 30.79
C SER A 326 2.10 -11.68 32.19
N MET A 327 1.85 -12.74 32.95
CA MET A 327 2.62 -13.05 34.16
C MET A 327 4.10 -13.30 33.77
N PRO A 328 5.08 -13.14 34.69
CA PRO A 328 6.50 -13.20 34.39
C PRO A 328 6.99 -14.46 33.65
N GLU A 329 6.26 -15.57 33.74
CA GLU A 329 6.60 -16.84 33.09
C GLU A 329 6.08 -16.97 31.64
N VAL A 330 5.28 -16.01 31.14
CA VAL A 330 4.54 -16.12 29.87
C VAL A 330 4.86 -14.96 28.90
N SER A 331 6.16 -14.75 28.65
CA SER A 331 6.63 -13.79 27.63
C SER A 331 6.31 -14.20 26.18
N LYS A 332 5.82 -15.43 25.96
CA LYS A 332 5.57 -16.00 24.61
C LYS A 332 4.23 -15.61 23.99
N SER A 333 3.31 -15.01 24.75
CA SER A 333 1.94 -14.74 24.26
C SER A 333 1.81 -13.47 23.42
N LEU A 334 2.77 -12.54 23.51
CA LEU A 334 2.78 -11.31 22.72
C LEU A 334 3.50 -11.55 21.39
N VAL A 335 2.79 -11.31 20.29
CA VAL A 335 3.35 -11.29 18.94
C VAL A 335 3.41 -9.84 18.49
N VAL A 336 4.57 -9.40 18.01
CA VAL A 336 4.79 -8.02 17.54
C VAL A 336 5.13 -8.04 16.05
N SER A 337 4.54 -7.13 15.30
CA SER A 337 4.83 -6.86 13.89
C SER A 337 5.21 -5.39 13.71
N GLY A 338 6.25 -5.10 12.93
CA GLY A 338 6.65 -3.72 12.70
C GLY A 338 8.02 -3.53 12.05
N PRO A 339 8.38 -2.27 11.75
CA PRO A 339 7.50 -1.10 11.85
C PRO A 339 6.43 -1.08 10.73
N LEU A 340 5.24 -0.57 11.04
CA LEU A 340 4.06 -0.47 10.18
C LEU A 340 3.45 0.92 10.29
N TRP A 341 2.56 1.27 9.36
CA TRP A 341 1.68 2.43 9.52
C TRP A 341 0.62 2.17 10.61
N THR A 342 0.64 2.95 11.68
CA THR A 342 -0.31 2.84 12.80
C THR A 342 -1.39 3.92 12.77
N GLY A 343 -1.23 4.95 11.93
CA GLY A 343 -2.21 6.02 11.76
C GLY A 343 -3.50 5.63 11.02
N PRO A 344 -4.33 6.64 10.69
CA PRO A 344 -5.57 6.46 9.93
C PRO A 344 -5.33 5.85 8.56
N LEU A 345 -6.26 5.00 8.12
CA LEU A 345 -6.23 4.38 6.79
C LEU A 345 -6.99 5.20 5.75
N HIS A 346 -7.82 6.13 6.20
CA HIS A 346 -8.78 6.87 5.38
C HIS A 346 -8.87 8.32 5.84
N ASP A 347 -9.10 9.21 4.88
CA ASP A 347 -9.49 10.60 5.11
C ASP A 347 -10.99 10.74 4.86
N ALA A 348 -11.75 11.04 5.92
CA ALA A 348 -13.20 11.10 5.89
C ALA A 348 -13.73 12.14 4.89
N ALA A 349 -13.09 13.31 4.86
CA ALA A 349 -13.52 14.43 4.02
C ALA A 349 -13.30 14.08 2.55
N TYR A 350 -12.14 13.53 2.22
CA TYR A 350 -11.81 13.08 0.87
C TYR A 350 -12.76 11.99 0.37
N LEU A 351 -13.08 11.01 1.21
CA LEU A 351 -14.07 9.97 0.88
C LEU A 351 -15.48 10.53 0.66
N MET A 352 -15.88 11.52 1.45
CA MET A 352 -17.17 12.18 1.26
C MET A 352 -17.22 12.97 -0.05
N ASP A 353 -16.13 13.62 -0.44
CA ASP A 353 -16.00 14.28 -1.74
C ASP A 353 -16.09 13.25 -2.89
N MET A 354 -15.44 12.09 -2.74
CA MET A 354 -15.56 10.98 -3.70
C MET A 354 -16.99 10.46 -3.81
N LEU A 355 -17.69 10.29 -2.68
CA LEU A 355 -19.08 9.86 -2.66
C LEU A 355 -20.01 10.89 -3.35
N ASN A 356 -19.78 12.17 -3.10
CA ASN A 356 -20.54 13.25 -3.73
C ASN A 356 -20.30 13.29 -5.25
N LEU A 357 -19.07 13.08 -5.69
CA LEU A 357 -18.73 12.99 -7.11
C LEU A 357 -19.40 11.76 -7.75
N ALA A 358 -19.33 10.59 -7.12
CA ALA A 358 -19.98 9.38 -7.61
C ALA A 358 -21.50 9.56 -7.76
N LYS A 359 -22.14 10.28 -6.84
CA LYS A 359 -23.57 10.63 -6.93
C LYS A 359 -23.86 11.54 -8.13
N GLN A 360 -23.02 12.56 -8.36
CA GLN A 360 -23.16 13.48 -9.49
C GLN A 360 -23.05 12.73 -10.83
N TRP A 361 -22.23 11.69 -10.90
CA TRP A 361 -22.08 10.84 -12.10
C TRP A 361 -23.11 9.73 -12.22
N GLY A 362 -24.03 9.60 -11.26
CA GLY A 362 -25.04 8.52 -11.25
C GLY A 362 -24.44 7.13 -11.04
N TRP A 363 -23.20 7.03 -10.53
CA TRP A 363 -22.57 5.73 -10.23
C TRP A 363 -23.15 5.08 -8.99
N VAL A 364 -23.80 5.87 -8.14
CA VAL A 364 -24.44 5.45 -6.89
C VAL A 364 -25.79 6.16 -6.71
N GLY A 365 -26.71 5.58 -5.93
CA GLY A 365 -28.06 6.11 -5.69
C GLY A 365 -29.16 5.07 -5.92
N CYS A 366 -30.42 5.47 -5.71
CA CYS A 366 -31.59 4.57 -5.65
C CYS A 366 -31.84 3.74 -6.93
N ASP A 367 -31.46 4.27 -8.10
CA ASP A 367 -31.68 3.62 -9.40
C ASP A 367 -30.48 2.78 -9.87
N SER A 368 -29.37 2.82 -9.14
CA SER A 368 -28.17 2.03 -9.47
C SER A 368 -28.30 0.60 -8.90
N LYS A 369 -28.31 -0.41 -9.79
CA LYS A 369 -28.24 -1.83 -9.38
C LYS A 369 -26.96 -2.16 -8.59
N GLU A 370 -25.96 -1.27 -8.61
CA GLU A 370 -24.66 -1.37 -7.95
C GLU A 370 -24.54 -0.44 -6.74
N ASN A 371 -25.42 -0.61 -5.76
CA ASN A 371 -25.31 0.08 -4.47
C ASN A 371 -24.13 -0.45 -3.61
N SER A 372 -23.10 -1.04 -4.22
CA SER A 372 -21.91 -1.62 -3.59
C SER A 372 -20.84 -0.57 -3.33
N LEU A 373 -20.61 0.37 -4.26
CA LEU A 373 -19.62 1.44 -4.13
C LEU A 373 -20.02 2.45 -3.04
N GLU A 374 -21.29 2.85 -2.98
CA GLU A 374 -21.78 3.75 -1.93
C GLU A 374 -21.67 3.12 -0.54
N LYS A 375 -22.04 1.84 -0.41
CA LYS A 375 -21.86 1.10 0.85
C LYS A 375 -20.38 1.04 1.24
N LEU A 376 -19.50 0.77 0.28
CA LEU A 376 -18.06 0.70 0.52
C LEU A 376 -17.51 2.03 1.02
N ILE A 377 -17.79 3.14 0.34
CA ILE A 377 -17.29 4.47 0.72
C ILE A 377 -17.84 4.86 2.10
N LYS A 378 -19.13 4.63 2.38
CA LYS A 378 -19.70 4.87 3.71
C LYS A 378 -19.03 4.05 4.80
N LEU A 379 -18.73 2.77 4.54
CA LEU A 379 -17.97 1.95 5.49
C LEU A 379 -16.57 2.52 5.74
N MET A 380 -15.86 2.96 4.71
CA MET A 380 -14.55 3.59 4.87
C MET A 380 -14.62 4.92 5.65
N VAL A 381 -15.70 5.70 5.46
CA VAL A 381 -15.97 6.91 6.26
C VAL A 381 -16.22 6.54 7.72
N ASP A 382 -17.04 5.53 8.01
CA ASP A 382 -17.27 5.06 9.40
C ASP A 382 -15.97 4.56 10.05
N GLU A 383 -15.08 3.93 9.28
CA GLU A 383 -13.75 3.48 9.74
C GLU A 383 -12.75 4.61 9.99
N SER A 384 -13.03 5.82 9.53
CA SER A 384 -12.13 6.98 9.70
C SER A 384 -12.26 7.68 11.06
N ASP A 385 -13.14 7.19 11.95
CA ASP A 385 -13.28 7.73 13.31
C ASP A 385 -11.92 7.68 14.05
N PRO A 386 -11.38 8.82 14.52
CA PRO A 386 -10.07 8.88 15.17
C PRO A 386 -10.00 8.12 16.50
N LYS A 387 -11.15 7.72 17.07
CA LYS A 387 -11.19 6.86 18.26
C LYS A 387 -10.98 5.39 17.94
N LEU A 388 -11.11 4.97 16.68
CA LEU A 388 -10.93 3.57 16.28
C LEU A 388 -9.44 3.25 16.17
N PRO A 389 -8.96 2.18 16.85
CA PRO A 389 -7.59 1.73 16.70
C PRO A 389 -7.41 0.93 15.41
N PHE A 390 -6.17 0.55 15.15
CA PHE A 390 -5.87 -0.45 14.12
C PHE A 390 -6.47 -1.82 14.44
N GLY A 391 -6.66 -2.60 13.38
CA GLY A 391 -7.18 -3.95 13.44
C GLY A 391 -8.70 -4.00 13.63
N TYR A 392 -9.22 -5.22 13.51
CA TYR A 392 -10.63 -5.52 13.71
C TYR A 392 -10.76 -6.82 14.51
N ILE A 393 -11.87 -6.96 15.22
CA ILE A 393 -12.22 -8.17 15.96
C ILE A 393 -13.23 -8.94 15.12
N LYS A 394 -12.86 -10.15 14.70
CA LYS A 394 -13.81 -11.05 14.04
C LYS A 394 -14.79 -11.62 15.07
N LEU A 395 -16.06 -11.76 14.69
CA LEU A 395 -17.09 -12.21 15.63
C LEU A 395 -16.92 -13.65 16.08
N ASP A 396 -16.39 -14.52 15.21
CA ASP A 396 -16.01 -15.89 15.53
C ASP A 396 -14.89 -15.94 16.58
N GLN A 397 -13.89 -15.07 16.46
CA GLN A 397 -12.81 -14.94 17.45
C GLN A 397 -13.36 -14.54 18.81
N MET A 398 -14.23 -13.52 18.85
CA MET A 398 -14.87 -13.08 20.08
C MET A 398 -15.76 -14.17 20.69
N ALA A 399 -16.60 -14.82 19.88
CA ALA A 399 -17.51 -15.89 20.31
C ALA A 399 -16.75 -17.10 20.87
N CYS A 400 -15.67 -17.51 20.20
CA CYS A 400 -14.77 -18.57 20.65
C CYS A 400 -14.18 -18.25 22.03
N ARG A 401 -13.70 -17.02 22.24
CA ARG A 401 -13.18 -16.56 23.54
C ARG A 401 -14.26 -16.46 24.61
N ALA A 402 -15.47 -16.05 24.23
CA ALA A 402 -16.61 -15.96 25.13
C ALA A 402 -17.16 -17.33 25.54
N LYS A 403 -16.89 -18.38 24.75
CA LYS A 403 -17.55 -19.70 24.80
C LYS A 403 -19.07 -19.59 24.64
N THR A 404 -19.50 -18.73 23.72
CA THR A 404 -20.91 -18.48 23.41
C THR A 404 -21.11 -18.37 21.89
N ASN A 405 -22.37 -18.32 21.45
CA ASN A 405 -22.69 -17.89 20.09
C ASN A 405 -22.34 -16.40 19.90
N SER A 406 -22.27 -15.94 18.66
CA SER A 406 -22.08 -14.51 18.36
C SER A 406 -23.43 -13.77 18.32
N PRO A 407 -23.62 -12.67 19.07
CA PRO A 407 -24.81 -11.83 18.91
C PRO A 407 -24.81 -11.14 17.53
N PRO A 408 -25.98 -10.68 17.03
CA PRO A 408 -26.04 -9.93 15.78
C PRO A 408 -25.16 -8.68 15.82
N LEU A 409 -24.37 -8.47 14.76
CA LEU A 409 -23.36 -7.40 14.68
C LEU A 409 -23.93 -6.01 15.03
N LYS A 410 -25.11 -5.69 14.48
CA LYS A 410 -25.78 -4.41 14.72
C LYS A 410 -26.13 -4.20 16.19
N THR A 411 -26.62 -5.24 16.85
CA THR A 411 -26.98 -5.22 18.28
C THR A 411 -25.74 -5.04 19.15
N LEU A 412 -24.67 -5.77 18.83
CA LEU A 412 -23.38 -5.66 19.52
C LEU A 412 -22.79 -4.25 19.41
N MET A 413 -22.74 -3.69 18.19
CA MET A 413 -22.28 -2.31 17.98
C MET A 413 -23.13 -1.29 18.74
N SER A 414 -24.45 -1.46 18.74
CA SER A 414 -25.36 -0.55 19.45
C SER A 414 -25.14 -0.59 20.96
N ALA A 415 -24.85 -1.76 21.52
CA ALA A 415 -24.49 -1.92 22.93
C ALA A 415 -23.11 -1.30 23.26
N MET A 416 -22.13 -1.45 22.36
CA MET A 416 -20.82 -0.80 22.49
C MET A 416 -20.95 0.74 22.51
N HIS A 417 -21.73 1.31 21.59
CA HIS A 417 -21.99 2.76 21.56
C HIS A 417 -22.69 3.24 22.84
N LYS A 418 -23.68 2.48 23.35
CA LYS A 418 -24.35 2.80 24.63
C LYS A 418 -23.38 2.80 25.82
N LYS A 419 -22.33 1.97 25.78
CA LYS A 419 -21.26 1.94 26.80
C LYS A 419 -20.14 2.95 26.54
N GLY A 420 -20.25 3.80 25.51
CA GLY A 420 -19.30 4.88 25.21
C GLY A 420 -18.11 4.49 24.34
N TYR A 421 -18.07 3.27 23.82
CA TYR A 421 -17.01 2.82 22.90
C TYR A 421 -17.31 3.25 21.47
N ALA A 422 -16.25 3.54 20.70
CA ALA A 422 -16.35 3.68 19.26
C ALA A 422 -16.47 2.29 18.63
N ALA A 423 -17.36 2.12 17.65
CA ALA A 423 -17.53 0.86 16.96
C ALA A 423 -18.01 1.09 15.52
N SER A 424 -17.37 0.43 14.56
CA SER A 424 -17.77 0.41 13.15
C SER A 424 -17.66 -1.02 12.59
N ARG A 425 -18.29 -1.25 11.43
CA ARG A 425 -18.03 -2.43 10.62
C ARG A 425 -16.66 -2.31 9.94
N SER A 426 -16.09 -3.43 9.53
CA SER A 426 -14.90 -3.45 8.68
C SER A 426 -15.28 -3.60 7.20
N HIS A 427 -14.73 -2.78 6.32
CA HIS A 427 -14.78 -2.94 4.87
C HIS A 427 -13.91 -4.12 4.40
N ILE A 428 -12.93 -4.52 5.23
CA ILE A 428 -11.99 -5.59 4.95
C ILE A 428 -12.61 -6.97 5.25
N GLU A 429 -13.39 -7.06 6.32
CA GLU A 429 -14.01 -8.30 6.79
C GLU A 429 -15.46 -8.06 7.21
N THR A 430 -16.39 -8.74 6.53
CA THR A 430 -17.84 -8.49 6.65
C THR A 430 -18.40 -8.80 8.03
N ASN A 431 -17.84 -9.81 8.71
CA ASN A 431 -18.27 -10.27 10.03
C ASN A 431 -17.28 -9.86 11.12
N ALA A 432 -16.82 -8.61 11.08
CA ALA A 432 -15.90 -8.03 12.05
C ALA A 432 -16.30 -6.62 12.47
N ILE A 433 -15.81 -6.23 13.65
CA ILE A 433 -16.01 -4.90 14.25
C ILE A 433 -14.64 -4.25 14.47
N LYS A 434 -14.49 -2.99 14.08
CA LYS A 434 -13.42 -2.12 14.59
C LYS A 434 -13.93 -1.41 15.83
N THR A 435 -13.17 -1.43 16.91
CA THR A 435 -13.58 -0.80 18.17
C THR A 435 -12.38 -0.52 19.08
N ASN A 436 -12.48 0.53 19.89
CA ASN A 436 -11.57 0.77 21.02
C ASN A 436 -11.97 0.01 22.30
N CYS A 437 -13.03 -0.79 22.24
CA CYS A 437 -13.46 -1.64 23.35
C CYS A 437 -12.45 -2.79 23.56
N PRO A 438 -11.88 -2.94 24.78
CA PRO A 438 -11.00 -4.07 25.08
C PRO A 438 -11.70 -5.42 24.88
N MET A 439 -10.97 -6.46 24.51
CA MET A 439 -11.53 -7.80 24.24
C MET A 439 -12.34 -8.36 25.43
N THR A 440 -11.90 -8.07 26.66
CA THR A 440 -12.61 -8.47 27.89
C THR A 440 -14.01 -7.86 27.97
N GLU A 441 -14.14 -6.58 27.61
CA GLU A 441 -15.41 -5.86 27.59
C GLU A 441 -16.28 -6.28 26.42
N CYS A 442 -15.69 -6.52 25.24
CA CYS A 442 -16.39 -7.11 24.09
C CYS A 442 -17.08 -8.44 24.46
N ILE A 443 -16.37 -9.32 25.19
CA ILE A 443 -16.90 -10.60 25.67
C ILE A 443 -18.02 -10.38 26.69
N SER A 444 -17.86 -9.43 27.62
CA SER A 444 -18.87 -9.10 28.63
C SER A 444 -20.18 -8.65 27.97
N ILE A 445 -20.10 -7.68 27.06
CA ILE A 445 -21.24 -7.17 26.29
C ILE A 445 -21.92 -8.29 25.50
N ALA A 446 -21.15 -9.16 24.84
CA ALA A 446 -21.70 -10.25 24.06
C ALA A 446 -22.50 -11.24 24.94
N LYS A 447 -21.99 -11.55 26.14
CA LYS A 447 -22.68 -12.43 27.10
C LYS A 447 -23.97 -11.80 27.64
N GLU A 448 -23.94 -10.52 28.00
CA GLU A 448 -25.12 -9.77 28.46
C GLU A 448 -26.24 -9.83 27.41
N LEU A 449 -25.93 -9.58 26.13
CA LEU A 449 -26.91 -9.60 25.05
C LEU A 449 -27.55 -10.98 24.85
N LEU A 450 -26.78 -12.05 24.99
CA LEU A 450 -27.29 -13.43 24.81
C LEU A 450 -28.08 -13.93 26.01
N GLN A 451 -27.77 -13.48 27.22
CA GLN A 451 -28.59 -13.77 28.40
C GLN A 451 -29.97 -13.11 28.29
N VAL A 452 -30.03 -11.87 27.80
CA VAL A 452 -31.29 -11.16 27.53
C VAL A 452 -32.08 -11.78 26.37
N SER A 453 -31.43 -12.51 25.46
CA SER A 453 -32.10 -13.18 24.33
C SER A 453 -32.75 -14.52 24.71
N ASN A 454 -32.31 -15.12 25.83
CA ASN A 454 -32.78 -16.43 26.31
C ASN A 454 -33.77 -16.32 27.47
N ALA A 455 -34.03 -15.10 27.95
CA ALA A 455 -35.06 -14.77 28.93
C ALA A 455 -36.25 -14.14 28.20
#